data_AF-A0A921BAV8-F1
#
_entry.id   AF-A0A921BAV8-F1
#
_cell.length_a   1.000
_cell.length_b   1.000
_cell.length_c   1.000
_cell.angle_alpha   90.00
_cell.angle_beta   90.00
_cell.angle_gamma   90.00
#
_symmetry.space_group_name_H-M   'P 1'
#
loop_
_entity.id
_entity.type
_entity.pdbx_description
1 polymer ?
#
loop_
_entity_poly.entity_id
_entity_poly.type
_entity_poly.pdbx_seq_one_letter_code
_entity_poly.pdbx_strand_id
1 'polypeptide(L)'
;MRDQFTAIAQEVSEQRKKGAKKLAKQINSQLEMLSMPHATLEVSLQSRDSVDPSSRGLESIEFLVSTNPGQKAKPLIRVASGGELSRISLAIKGNHRANLPDSKPRLR
;
A
#
# COMPACT_ATOMS: atom_id res chain seq x y z
N MET A 1 -3.34 -21.12 -23.66
CA MET A 1 -2.46 -20.98 -22.48
C MET A 1 -2.03 -19.53 -22.26
N ARG A 2 -1.48 -18.82 -23.27
CA ARG A 2 -1.15 -17.39 -23.15
C ARG A 2 -2.37 -16.49 -22.90
N ASP A 3 -3.46 -16.68 -23.64
CA ASP A 3 -4.64 -15.80 -23.49
C ASP A 3 -5.33 -15.97 -22.14
N GLN A 4 -5.40 -17.20 -21.61
CA GLN A 4 -5.90 -17.48 -20.26
C GLN A 4 -5.02 -16.83 -19.19
N PHE A 5 -3.70 -16.90 -19.34
CA PHE A 5 -2.78 -16.17 -18.45
C PHE A 5 -3.08 -14.67 -18.49
N THR A 6 -3.17 -14.08 -19.68
CA THR A 6 -3.42 -12.63 -19.83
C THR A 6 -4.74 -12.21 -19.19
N ALA A 7 -5.82 -12.96 -19.41
CA ALA A 7 -7.13 -12.67 -18.83
C ALA A 7 -7.10 -12.69 -17.29
N ILE A 8 -6.53 -13.74 -16.69
CA ILE A 8 -6.41 -13.86 -15.23
C ILE A 8 -5.48 -12.76 -14.67
N ALA A 9 -4.37 -12.48 -15.35
CA ALA A 9 -3.41 -11.48 -14.92
C ALA A 9 -4.02 -10.06 -14.95
N GLN A 10 -4.88 -9.77 -15.94
CA GLN A 10 -5.66 -8.52 -16.00
C GLN A 10 -6.70 -8.43 -14.88
N GLU A 11 -7.42 -9.52 -14.57
CA GLU A 11 -8.36 -9.53 -13.45
C GLU A 11 -7.65 -9.23 -12.12
N VAL A 12 -6.49 -9.87 -11.89
CA VAL A 12 -5.65 -9.60 -10.71
C VAL A 12 -5.14 -8.16 -10.70
N SER A 13 -4.75 -7.60 -11.85
CA SER A 13 -4.33 -6.20 -11.99
C SER A 13 -5.42 -5.24 -11.53
N GLU A 14 -6.67 -5.46 -11.96
CA GLU A 14 -7.80 -4.60 -11.57
C GLU A 14 -8.11 -4.70 -10.08
N GLN A 15 -8.06 -5.90 -9.51
CA GLN A 15 -8.19 -6.09 -8.06
C GLN A 15 -7.06 -5.40 -7.29
N ARG A 16 -5.82 -5.46 -7.79
CA ARG A 16 -4.67 -4.76 -7.21
C ARG A 16 -4.86 -3.24 -7.24
N LYS A 17 -5.31 -2.66 -8.35
CA LYS A 17 -5.58 -1.21 -8.45
C LYS A 17 -6.63 -0.75 -7.44
N LYS A 18 -7.72 -1.51 -7.30
CA LYS A 18 -8.77 -1.23 -6.30
C LYS A 18 -8.22 -1.36 -4.87
N GLY A 19 -7.50 -2.44 -4.59
CA GLY A 19 -6.86 -2.69 -3.30
C GLY A 19 -5.84 -1.62 -2.92
N ALA A 20 -4.99 -1.22 -3.85
CA ALA A 20 -3.99 -0.16 -3.70
C ALA A 20 -4.63 1.17 -3.28
N LYS A 21 -5.68 1.62 -4.00
CA LYS A 21 -6.41 2.85 -3.66
C LYS A 21 -7.07 2.77 -2.28
N LYS A 22 -7.73 1.65 -1.97
CA LYS A 22 -8.38 1.43 -0.67
C LYS A 22 -7.35 1.45 0.47
N LEU A 23 -6.25 0.72 0.30
CA LEU A 23 -5.17 0.60 1.27
C LEU A 23 -4.51 1.94 1.54
N ALA A 24 -4.15 2.68 0.48
CA ALA A 24 -3.56 4.01 0.59
C ALA A 24 -4.50 4.97 1.35
N LYS A 25 -5.80 5.00 1.01
CA LYS A 25 -6.79 5.84 1.70
C LYS A 25 -6.86 5.53 3.20
N GLN A 26 -6.92 4.25 3.56
CA GLN A 26 -6.98 3.83 4.96
C GLN A 26 -5.72 4.21 5.74
N ILE A 27 -4.54 3.97 5.16
CA ILE A 27 -3.27 4.32 5.80
C ILE A 27 -3.12 5.83 5.95
N ASN A 28 -3.47 6.61 4.93
CA ASN A 28 -3.39 8.08 4.98
C ASN A 28 -4.27 8.67 6.09
N SER A 29 -5.49 8.15 6.25
CA SER A 29 -6.34 8.54 7.38
C SER A 29 -5.71 8.21 8.75
N GLN A 30 -4.98 7.08 8.84
CA GLN A 30 -4.24 6.75 10.07
C GLN A 30 -3.02 7.64 10.29
N LEU A 31 -2.32 8.05 9.23
CA LEU A 31 -1.20 9.00 9.33
C LEU A 31 -1.66 10.34 9.89
N GLU A 32 -2.82 10.84 9.45
CA GLU A 32 -3.44 12.05 10.01
C GLU A 32 -3.67 11.92 11.52
N MET A 33 -4.25 10.80 11.98
CA MET A 33 -4.46 10.53 13.41
C MET A 33 -3.17 10.38 14.21
N LEU A 34 -2.06 10.02 13.56
CA LEU A 34 -0.73 9.88 14.18
C LEU A 34 0.12 11.16 14.08
N SER A 35 -0.53 12.32 14.00
CA SER A 35 0.13 13.62 13.91
C SER A 35 1.05 13.77 12.70
N MET A 36 0.69 13.13 11.58
CA MET A 36 1.37 13.29 10.28
C MET A 36 0.39 13.73 9.19
N PRO A 37 -0.32 14.88 9.36
CA PRO A 37 -1.39 15.31 8.44
C PRO A 37 -0.92 15.65 7.02
N HIS A 38 0.37 15.88 6.85
CA HIS A 38 0.98 16.18 5.56
C HIS A 38 1.66 14.97 4.92
N ALA A 39 1.71 13.84 5.63
CA ALA A 39 2.29 12.64 5.10
C ALA A 39 1.26 11.90 4.24
N THR A 40 1.71 11.44 3.07
CA THR A 40 0.92 10.65 2.15
C THR A 40 1.68 9.38 1.79
N LEU A 41 0.94 8.29 1.71
CA LEU A 41 1.38 7.01 1.19
C LEU A 41 0.61 6.69 -0.08
N GLU A 42 1.34 6.24 -1.08
CA GLU A 42 0.86 5.73 -2.36
C GLU A 42 1.33 4.29 -2.54
N VAL A 43 0.48 3.45 -3.13
CA VAL A 43 0.84 2.11 -3.56
C VAL A 43 1.00 2.14 -5.08
N SER A 44 2.25 2.24 -5.54
CA SER A 44 2.58 2.35 -6.95
C SER A 44 2.56 0.97 -7.60
N LEU A 45 1.80 0.83 -8.70
CA LEU A 45 1.70 -0.36 -9.54
C LEU A 45 2.38 -0.05 -10.86
N GLN A 46 3.64 -0.45 -11.02
CA GLN A 46 4.42 -0.22 -12.23
C GLN A 46 4.28 -1.43 -13.16
N SER A 47 3.72 -1.23 -14.34
CA SER A 47 3.70 -2.27 -15.37
C SER A 47 5.11 -2.76 -15.64
N ARG A 48 5.25 -4.08 -15.81
CA ARG A 48 6.51 -4.69 -16.20
C ARG A 48 6.61 -4.66 -17.73
N ASP A 49 7.75 -4.21 -18.23
CA ASP A 49 8.03 -4.17 -19.67
C ASP A 49 8.27 -5.56 -20.28
N SER A 50 8.40 -6.59 -19.45
CA SER A 50 8.61 -7.96 -19.92
C SER A 50 7.33 -8.56 -20.49
N VAL A 51 7.39 -8.97 -21.77
CA VAL A 51 6.33 -9.68 -22.49
C VAL A 51 6.07 -11.09 -21.92
N ASP A 52 6.99 -11.61 -21.11
CA ASP A 52 6.91 -12.96 -20.58
C ASP A 52 5.97 -13.09 -19.36
N PRO A 53 5.13 -14.14 -19.33
CA PRO A 53 4.31 -14.46 -18.19
C PRO A 53 5.12 -14.60 -16.90
N SER A 54 4.76 -13.82 -15.87
CA SER A 54 5.36 -13.94 -14.55
C SER A 54 4.35 -14.48 -13.55
N SER A 55 4.81 -15.36 -12.66
CA SER A 55 4.02 -15.82 -11.50
C SER A 55 3.62 -14.67 -10.55
N ARG A 56 4.26 -13.50 -10.66
CA ARG A 56 3.94 -12.31 -9.85
C ARG A 56 2.91 -11.38 -10.52
N GLY A 57 2.39 -11.71 -11.70
CA GLY A 57 1.44 -10.88 -12.45
C GLY A 57 2.12 -9.79 -13.28
N LEU A 58 1.37 -8.74 -13.61
CA LEU A 58 1.76 -7.74 -14.62
C LEU A 58 2.57 -6.57 -14.05
N GLU A 59 2.57 -6.37 -12.74
CA GLU A 59 3.17 -5.20 -12.11
C GLU A 59 4.28 -5.54 -11.11
N SER A 60 5.21 -4.60 -10.96
CA SER A 60 5.98 -4.40 -9.74
C SER A 60 5.21 -3.46 -8.81
N ILE A 61 5.23 -3.75 -7.50
CA ILE A 61 4.51 -2.97 -6.48
C ILE A 61 5.52 -2.31 -5.56
N GLU A 62 5.38 -1.00 -5.35
CA GLU A 62 6.21 -0.24 -4.42
C GLU A 62 5.37 0.70 -3.55
N PHE A 63 5.69 0.78 -2.25
CA PHE A 63 5.10 1.77 -1.35
C PHE A 63 5.92 3.05 -1.40
N LEU A 64 5.30 4.12 -1.86
CA LEU A 64 5.89 5.44 -1.94
C LEU A 64 5.33 6.31 -0.82
N VAL A 65 6.18 7.09 -0.17
CA VAL A 65 5.82 7.99 0.92
C VAL A 65 6.34 9.39 0.61
N SER A 66 5.52 10.39 0.86
CA SER A 66 5.93 11.78 0.99
C SER A 66 5.55 12.27 2.37
N THR A 67 6.50 12.79 3.15
CA THR A 67 6.24 13.27 4.53
C THR A 67 5.87 14.74 4.59
N ASN A 68 6.09 15.50 3.52
CA ASN A 68 5.85 16.93 3.44
C ASN A 68 5.17 17.31 2.12
N PRO A 69 4.30 18.32 2.10
CA PRO A 69 3.64 18.76 0.89
C PRO A 69 4.68 19.25 -0.13
N GLY A 70 4.47 18.91 -1.41
CA GLY A 70 5.39 19.30 -2.49
C GLY A 70 6.68 18.48 -2.58
N GLN A 71 7.00 17.62 -1.61
CA GLN A 71 8.09 16.66 -1.78
C GLN A 71 7.66 15.50 -2.68
N LYS A 72 8.55 15.11 -3.60
CA LYS A 72 8.37 13.91 -4.41
C LYS A 72 8.30 12.69 -3.51
N ALA A 73 7.30 11.84 -3.72
CA ALA A 73 7.18 10.57 -3.01
C ALA A 73 8.41 9.69 -3.29
N LYS A 74 8.92 9.05 -2.24
CA LYS A 74 10.11 8.18 -2.29
C LYS A 74 9.75 6.80 -1.76
N PRO A 75 10.48 5.75 -2.15
CA PRO A 75 10.30 4.43 -1.56
C PRO A 75 10.34 4.49 -0.03
N LEU A 76 9.44 3.76 0.64
CA LEU A 76 9.33 3.73 2.10
C LEU A 76 10.69 3.49 2.81
N ILE A 77 11.54 2.67 2.20
CA ILE A 77 12.89 2.36 2.71
C ILE A 77 13.84 3.58 2.74
N ARG A 78 13.54 4.65 1.99
CA ARG A 78 14.36 5.86 1.89
C ARG A 78 13.83 7.03 2.73
N VAL A 79 12.87 6.79 3.62
CA VAL A 79 12.36 7.83 4.52
C VAL A 79 13.43 8.16 5.58
N ALA A 80 13.74 9.45 5.72
CA ALA A 80 15.02 9.92 6.28
C ALA A 80 15.09 9.96 7.82
N SER A 81 13.97 9.88 8.56
CA SER A 81 14.00 9.82 10.03
C SER A 81 13.40 8.54 10.60
N GLY A 82 14.05 7.97 11.62
CA GLY A 82 13.55 6.77 12.32
C GLY A 82 12.21 6.97 13.03
N GLY A 83 11.92 8.20 13.46
CA GLY A 83 10.65 8.56 14.10
C GLY A 83 9.47 8.55 13.11
N GLU A 84 9.66 9.11 11.90
CA GLU A 84 8.65 9.05 10.84
C GLU A 84 8.39 7.61 10.40
N LEU A 85 9.46 6.83 10.19
CA LEU A 85 9.36 5.43 9.80
C LEU A 85 8.58 4.58 10.82
N SER A 86 8.78 4.85 12.11
CA SER A 86 8.06 4.17 13.19
C SER A 86 6.56 4.48 13.15
N ARG A 87 6.18 5.75 12.96
CA ARG A 87 4.76 6.16 12.86
C ARG A 87 4.11 5.62 11.59
N ILE A 88 4.79 5.66 10.45
CA ILE A 88 4.29 5.08 9.20
C ILE A 88 4.10 3.56 9.34
N SER A 89 5.07 2.86 9.94
CA SER A 89 4.94 1.43 10.23
C SER A 89 3.78 1.12 11.17
N LEU A 90 3.51 2.01 12.13
CA LEU A 90 2.35 1.88 13.02
C LEU A 90 1.04 2.06 12.26
N ALA A 91 0.92 3.02 11.35
CA ALA A 91 -0.24 3.18 10.48
C ALA A 91 -0.45 1.95 9.57
N ILE A 92 0.63 1.40 9.00
CA ILE A 92 0.52 0.18 8.18
C ILE A 92 0.00 -1.00 9.03
N LYS A 93 0.53 -1.19 10.24
CA LYS A 93 0.11 -2.25 11.17
C LYS A 93 -1.31 -2.03 11.71
N GLY A 94 -1.67 -0.79 12.03
CA GLY A 94 -2.98 -0.41 12.56
C GLY A 94 -4.11 -0.71 11.59
N ASN A 95 -3.87 -0.55 10.29
CA ASN A 95 -4.85 -0.88 9.25
C ASN A 95 -5.21 -2.38 9.20
N HIS A 96 -4.34 -3.27 9.69
CA HIS A 96 -4.67 -4.69 9.82
C HIS A 96 -5.78 -4.93 10.87
N ARG A 97 -5.79 -4.16 11.97
CA ARG A 97 -6.78 -4.32 13.06
C ARG A 97 -8.18 -3.82 12.67
N ALA A 98 -8.27 -2.80 11.82
CA ALA A 98 -9.56 -2.25 11.36
C ALA A 98 -10.31 -3.19 10.39
N ASN A 99 -9.65 -4.22 9.86
CA ASN A 99 -10.27 -5.26 9.02
C ASN A 99 -10.51 -6.58 9.77
N LEU A 100 -10.34 -6.61 11.10
CA LEU A 100 -10.77 -7.75 11.92
C LEU A 100 -12.26 -7.59 12.23
N PRO A 101 -13.12 -8.61 12.02
CA PRO A 101 -14.44 -8.60 12.63
C PRO A 101 -14.26 -8.48 14.15
N ASP A 102 -15.02 -7.58 14.78
CA ASP A 102 -14.99 -7.27 16.21
C ASP A 102 -14.69 -8.53 17.03
N SER A 103 -13.45 -8.66 17.49
CA SER A 103 -13.10 -9.75 18.41
C SER A 103 -13.65 -9.33 19.76
N LYS A 104 -14.75 -10.00 20.14
CA LYS A 104 -15.47 -9.85 21.41
C LYS A 104 -14.52 -9.57 22.58
N PRO A 105 -14.94 -8.73 23.55
CA PRO A 105 -14.10 -8.31 24.66
C PRO A 105 -13.59 -9.55 25.40
N ARG A 106 -12.27 -9.61 25.61
CA ARG A 106 -11.68 -10.56 26.54
C ARG A 106 -12.24 -10.22 27.91
N LEU A 107 -13.14 -11.04 28.42
CA LEU A 107 -13.50 -11.01 29.84
C LEU A 107 -12.21 -11.24 30.64
N ARG A 108 -12.04 -10.38 31.65
CA ARG A 108 -11.01 -10.52 32.68
C ARG A 108 -11.28 -11.75 33.53
#